data_AF-A0A6I8LFK6-F1
#
_entry.id   AF-A0A6I8LFK6-F1
#
_cell.length_a   1.000
_cell.length_b   1.000
_cell.length_c   1.000
_cell.angle_alpha   90.00
_cell.angle_beta   90.00
_cell.angle_gamma   90.00
#
_symmetry.space_group_name_H-M   'P 1'
#
loop_
_entity.id
_entity.type
_entity.pdbx_description
1 polymer ?
#
loop_
_entity_poly.entity_id
_entity_poly.type
_entity_poly.pdbx_seq_one_letter_code
_entity_poly.pdbx_strand_id
1 'polypeptide(L)'
;MVDFAGVLTDPDAGRFYDYLVAARERGVRTALLSNAPGASAEVKNTMFDYFDALVFSGEVGVAKPDPAVYLIAADQLGLPAVRCAFVDDSAANIRGAVQAGMVGVHHRSVEETLTELDALFPDG
;
A
#
# COMPACT_ATOMS: atom_id res chain seq x y z
N MET A 1 -3.26 0.85 -0.21
CA MET A 1 -2.04 0.52 0.58
C MET A 1 -1.10 -0.25 -0.32
N VAL A 2 0.19 -0.01 -0.24
CA VAL A 2 1.17 -0.57 -1.20
C VAL A 2 2.38 -1.12 -0.45
N ASP A 3 2.90 -2.27 -0.86
CA ASP A 3 4.21 -2.74 -0.43
C ASP A 3 5.34 -1.92 -1.04
N PHE A 4 6.51 -1.91 -0.38
CA PHE A 4 7.69 -1.29 -0.94
C PHE A 4 8.45 -2.24 -1.86
N ALA A 5 8.94 -3.36 -1.32
CA ALA A 5 9.75 -4.31 -2.06
C ALA A 5 8.88 -5.04 -3.09
N GLY A 6 9.39 -5.24 -4.30
CA GLY A 6 8.67 -5.91 -5.37
C GLY A 6 7.64 -5.05 -6.09
N VAL A 7 7.02 -4.05 -5.44
CA VAL A 7 6.04 -3.14 -6.06
C VAL A 7 6.65 -1.78 -6.39
N LEU A 8 7.14 -1.04 -5.39
CA LEU A 8 7.74 0.28 -5.59
C LEU A 8 9.21 0.23 -6.00
N THR A 9 9.79 -0.97 -6.02
CA THR A 9 11.11 -1.27 -6.59
C THR A 9 11.03 -1.91 -7.98
N ASP A 10 9.83 -2.04 -8.55
CA ASP A 10 9.66 -2.46 -9.95
C ASP A 10 10.38 -1.47 -10.89
N PRO A 11 11.02 -1.92 -11.99
CA PRO A 11 11.68 -1.03 -12.95
C PRO A 11 10.81 0.13 -13.46
N ASP A 12 9.49 -0.07 -13.57
CA ASP A 12 8.53 0.90 -14.05
C ASP A 12 7.78 1.62 -12.91
N ALA A 13 8.26 1.50 -11.66
CA ALA A 13 7.59 2.06 -10.48
C ALA A 13 7.33 3.58 -10.55
N GLY A 14 8.03 4.33 -11.41
CA GLY A 14 7.76 5.76 -11.65
C GLY A 14 6.29 6.04 -11.96
N ARG A 15 5.66 5.22 -12.81
CA ARG A 15 4.22 5.33 -13.13
C ARG A 15 3.32 5.06 -11.92
N PHE A 16 3.79 4.22 -11.00
CA PHE A 16 3.10 3.90 -9.76
C PHE A 16 3.10 5.10 -8.80
N TYR A 17 4.24 5.80 -8.69
CA TYR A 17 4.33 7.04 -7.92
C TYR A 17 3.44 8.14 -8.50
N ASP A 18 3.44 8.32 -9.83
CA ASP A 18 2.55 9.27 -10.52
C ASP A 18 1.08 8.97 -10.23
N TYR A 19 0.70 7.68 -10.28
CA TYR A 19 -0.65 7.23 -9.94
C TYR A 19 -1.03 7.56 -8.49
N LEU A 20 -0.14 7.31 -7.53
CA LEU A 20 -0.39 7.60 -6.12
C LEU A 20 -0.65 9.10 -5.89
N VAL A 21 0.11 9.97 -6.54
CA VAL A 21 -0.12 11.42 -6.48
C VAL A 21 -1.51 11.76 -7.04
N ALA A 22 -1.82 11.29 -8.26
CA ALA A 22 -3.10 11.55 -8.90
C ALA A 22 -4.31 10.98 -8.10
N ALA A 23 -4.15 9.82 -7.46
CA ALA A 23 -5.18 9.23 -6.61
C ALA A 23 -5.44 10.10 -5.35
N ARG A 24 -4.38 10.64 -4.73
CA ARG A 24 -4.50 11.54 -3.58
C ARG A 24 -5.20 12.85 -3.94
N GLU A 25 -4.89 13.42 -5.10
CA GLU A 25 -5.55 14.64 -5.60
C GLU A 25 -7.06 14.42 -5.80
N ARG A 26 -7.48 13.19 -6.08
CA ARG A 26 -8.91 12.77 -6.18
C ARG A 26 -9.52 12.37 -4.83
N GLY A 27 -8.79 12.49 -3.73
CA GLY A 27 -9.26 12.18 -2.37
C GLY A 27 -9.10 10.71 -1.95
N VAL A 28 -8.39 9.88 -2.72
CA VAL A 28 -8.05 8.51 -2.31
C VAL A 28 -6.92 8.57 -1.29
N ARG A 29 -7.13 7.92 -0.14
CA ARG A 29 -6.10 7.79 0.90
C ARG A 29 -5.05 6.74 0.53
N THR A 30 -3.78 7.08 0.68
CA THR A 30 -2.67 6.17 0.33
C THR A 30 -1.78 5.88 1.52
N ALA A 31 -1.29 4.64 1.64
CA ALA A 31 -0.32 4.28 2.67
C ALA A 31 0.72 3.29 2.15
N LEU A 32 1.93 3.40 2.69
CA LEU A 32 2.97 2.40 2.58
C LEU A 32 2.81 1.37 3.71
N LEU A 33 2.89 0.08 3.38
CA LEU A 33 2.92 -1.00 4.36
C LEU A 33 4.05 -1.98 4.01
N SER A 34 5.18 -1.86 4.71
CA SER A 34 6.42 -2.58 4.41
C SER A 34 6.89 -3.45 5.56
N ASN A 35 7.26 -4.69 5.24
CA ASN A 35 7.98 -5.58 6.15
C ASN A 35 9.45 -5.15 6.24
N ALA A 36 9.72 -4.06 6.94
CA ALA A 36 11.04 -3.50 7.17
C ALA A 36 11.19 -3.02 8.62
N PRO A 37 12.45 -2.86 9.12
CA PRO A 37 12.71 -2.39 10.48
C PRO A 37 12.23 -0.95 10.73
N GLY A 38 12.09 -0.15 9.67
CA GLY A 38 11.82 1.29 9.73
C GLY A 38 12.59 2.02 8.63
N ALA A 39 12.54 3.34 8.63
CA ALA A 39 13.32 4.20 7.74
C ALA A 39 13.81 5.45 8.48
N SER A 40 14.85 6.11 7.96
CA SER A 40 15.31 7.38 8.52
C SER A 40 14.23 8.47 8.37
N ALA A 41 14.31 9.52 9.20
CA ALA A 41 13.38 10.64 9.12
C ALA A 41 13.40 11.32 7.74
N GLU A 42 14.58 11.44 7.12
CA GLU A 42 14.73 11.99 5.77
C GLU A 42 13.98 11.18 4.72
N VAL A 43 14.15 9.85 4.72
CA VAL A 43 13.42 8.96 3.80
C VAL A 43 11.91 9.03 4.04
N LYS A 44 11.48 9.03 5.30
CA LYS A 44 10.05 9.16 5.63
C LYS A 44 9.47 10.48 5.11
N ASN A 45 10.18 11.59 5.27
CA ASN A 45 9.74 12.90 4.79
C ASN A 45 9.51 12.89 3.27
N THR A 46 10.39 12.28 2.48
CA THR A 46 10.18 12.12 1.04
C THR A 46 8.99 11.19 0.73
N MET A 47 8.79 10.12 1.50
CA MET A 47 7.68 9.20 1.26
C MET A 47 6.31 9.83 1.53
N PHE A 48 6.22 10.84 2.41
CA PHE A 48 4.97 11.58 2.65
C PHE A 48 4.49 12.41 1.45
N ASP A 49 5.34 12.62 0.43
CA ASP A 49 4.90 13.20 -0.85
C ASP A 49 3.93 12.26 -1.60
N TYR A 50 3.98 10.95 -1.32
CA TYR A 50 3.17 9.92 -2.00
C TYR A 50 2.15 9.23 -1.10
N PHE A 51 2.34 9.30 0.22
CA PHE A 51 1.56 8.55 1.20
C PHE A 51 1.02 9.43 2.32
N ASP A 52 -0.19 9.14 2.78
CA ASP A 52 -0.79 9.75 3.97
C ASP A 52 -0.36 9.04 5.26
N ALA A 53 0.06 7.77 5.18
CA ALA A 53 0.57 7.00 6.30
C ALA A 53 1.73 6.08 5.88
N LEU A 54 2.68 5.85 6.80
CA LEU A 54 3.82 4.97 6.60
C LEU A 54 3.86 3.92 7.72
N VAL A 55 3.68 2.66 7.36
CA VAL A 55 3.69 1.53 8.31
C VAL A 55 4.87 0.62 8.03
N PHE A 56 5.76 0.51 9.01
CA PHE A 56 6.90 -0.39 8.99
C PHE A 56 6.74 -1.46 10.06
N SER A 57 6.82 -2.74 9.68
CA SER A 57 6.62 -3.85 10.60
C SER A 57 7.50 -3.81 11.86
N GLY A 58 8.75 -3.33 11.74
CA GLY A 58 9.67 -3.21 12.88
C GLY A 58 9.29 -2.12 13.87
N GLU A 59 8.52 -1.11 13.44
CA GLU A 59 8.07 -0.02 14.29
C GLU A 59 6.77 -0.38 15.02
N VAL A 60 5.89 -1.15 14.36
CA VAL A 60 4.60 -1.57 14.92
C VAL A 60 4.63 -2.95 15.60
N GLY A 61 5.72 -3.71 15.43
CA GLY A 61 5.95 -5.00 16.09
C GLY A 61 5.21 -6.20 15.49
N VAL A 62 4.56 -6.03 14.33
CA VAL A 62 3.83 -7.08 13.61
C VAL A 62 4.06 -6.93 12.10
N ALA A 63 4.14 -8.04 11.39
CA ALA A 63 4.51 -8.09 9.97
C ALA A 63 3.45 -8.81 9.14
N LYS A 64 3.39 -8.47 7.84
CA LYS A 64 2.61 -9.25 6.87
C LYS A 64 3.13 -10.70 6.87
N PRO A 65 2.28 -11.74 6.78
CA PRO A 65 0.85 -11.68 6.45
C PRO A 65 -0.11 -11.67 7.65
N ASP A 66 0.33 -11.29 8.86
CA ASP A 66 -0.55 -11.22 10.03
C ASP A 66 -1.67 -10.17 9.82
N PRO A 67 -2.97 -10.52 9.95
CA PRO A 67 -4.09 -9.59 9.79
C PRO A 67 -3.95 -8.27 10.57
N ALA A 68 -3.30 -8.30 11.75
CA ALA A 68 -3.19 -7.12 12.61
C ALA A 68 -2.41 -5.97 11.95
N VAL A 69 -1.40 -6.25 11.12
CA VAL A 69 -0.62 -5.17 10.47
C VAL A 69 -1.44 -4.39 9.45
N TYR A 70 -2.36 -5.05 8.75
CA TYR A 70 -3.26 -4.42 7.79
C TYR A 70 -4.31 -3.57 8.52
N LEU A 71 -4.82 -4.06 9.65
CA LEU A 71 -5.77 -3.29 10.48
C LEU A 71 -5.11 -2.04 11.06
N ILE A 72 -3.85 -2.12 11.50
CA ILE A 72 -3.07 -0.95 11.93
C ILE A 72 -2.92 0.06 10.79
N ALA A 73 -2.58 -0.40 9.58
CA ALA A 73 -2.47 0.48 8.43
C ALA A 73 -3.80 1.16 8.06
N ALA A 74 -4.92 0.43 8.17
CA ALA A 74 -6.25 0.98 7.92
C ALA A 74 -6.64 2.04 8.95
N ASP A 75 -6.37 1.77 10.22
CA ASP A 75 -6.61 2.70 11.33
C ASP A 75 -5.81 4.00 11.17
N GLN A 76 -4.53 3.92 10.77
CA GLN A 76 -3.72 5.12 10.48
C GLN A 76 -4.27 5.96 9.30
N LEU A 77 -4.99 5.34 8.37
CA LEU A 77 -5.71 6.06 7.31
C LEU A 77 -7.08 6.58 7.75
N GLY A 78 -7.55 6.21 8.94
CA GLY A 78 -8.91 6.51 9.41
C GLY A 78 -9.99 5.79 8.60
N LEU A 79 -9.68 4.62 8.03
CA LEU A 79 -10.57 3.86 7.17
C LEU A 79 -10.82 2.44 7.73
N PRO A 80 -12.02 1.88 7.56
CA PRO A 80 -12.22 0.46 7.82
C PRO A 80 -11.53 -0.38 6.73
N ALA A 81 -10.95 -1.53 7.11
CA ALA A 81 -10.21 -2.39 6.17
C ALA A 81 -11.03 -2.81 4.93
N VAL A 82 -12.35 -2.99 5.07
CA VAL A 82 -13.27 -3.29 3.96
C VAL A 82 -13.40 -2.18 2.91
N ARG A 83 -12.83 -1.00 3.16
CA ARG A 83 -12.74 0.12 2.22
C ARG A 83 -11.32 0.32 1.69
N CYS A 84 -10.42 -0.62 1.94
CA CYS A 84 -9.02 -0.56 1.55
C CYS A 84 -8.69 -1.65 0.53
N ALA A 85 -7.78 -1.31 -0.39
CA ALA A 85 -7.07 -2.27 -1.22
C ALA A 85 -5.59 -2.33 -0.80
N PHE A 86 -4.98 -3.51 -0.89
CA PHE A 86 -3.57 -3.74 -0.63
C PHE A 86 -2.88 -4.37 -1.84
N VAL A 87 -1.78 -3.75 -2.29
CA VAL A 87 -0.97 -4.17 -3.43
C VAL A 87 0.36 -4.73 -2.91
N ASP A 88 0.70 -5.96 -3.33
CA ASP A 88 1.92 -6.68 -2.91
C ASP A 88 2.24 -7.77 -3.94
N ASP A 89 3.51 -8.10 -4.12
CA ASP A 89 3.97 -9.16 -5.05
C ASP A 89 3.92 -10.57 -4.41
N SER A 90 3.79 -10.64 -3.09
CA SER A 90 3.66 -11.90 -2.35
C SER A 90 2.21 -12.33 -2.22
N ALA A 91 1.87 -13.46 -2.85
CA ALA A 91 0.56 -14.09 -2.70
C ALA A 91 0.19 -14.43 -1.24
N ALA A 92 1.19 -14.64 -0.36
CA ALA A 92 0.93 -14.85 1.07
C ALA A 92 0.44 -13.57 1.75
N ASN A 93 1.06 -12.43 1.43
CA ASN A 93 0.65 -11.13 1.95
C ASN A 93 -0.71 -10.72 1.40
N ILE A 94 -1.01 -11.03 0.14
CA ILE A 94 -2.35 -10.81 -0.43
C ILE A 94 -3.42 -11.61 0.31
N ARG A 95 -3.15 -12.88 0.64
CA ARG A 95 -4.07 -13.68 1.47
C ARG A 95 -4.28 -13.08 2.86
N GLY A 96 -3.23 -12.57 3.50
CA GLY A 96 -3.32 -11.88 4.79
C GLY A 96 -4.21 -10.63 4.74
N ALA A 97 -4.05 -9.81 3.70
CA ALA A 97 -4.88 -8.62 3.49
C ALA A 97 -6.36 -8.98 3.29
N VAL A 98 -6.65 -10.00 2.49
CA VAL A 98 -8.02 -10.50 2.28
C VAL A 98 -8.63 -11.03 3.58
N GLN A 99 -7.85 -11.73 4.41
CA GLN A 99 -8.30 -12.19 5.73
C GLN A 99 -8.60 -11.02 6.69
N ALA A 100 -7.88 -9.90 6.55
CA ALA A 100 -8.17 -8.67 7.27
C ALA A 100 -9.38 -7.89 6.72
N GLY A 101 -9.99 -8.36 5.62
CA GLY A 101 -11.18 -7.78 5.00
C GLY A 101 -10.89 -6.80 3.86
N MET A 102 -9.64 -6.66 3.42
CA MET A 102 -9.27 -5.77 2.30
C MET A 102 -9.47 -6.44 0.94
N VAL A 103 -9.49 -5.63 -0.12
CA VAL A 103 -9.25 -6.12 -1.48
C VAL A 103 -7.75 -6.36 -1.65
N GLY A 104 -7.36 -7.55 -2.08
CA GLY A 104 -5.96 -7.87 -2.38
C GLY A 104 -5.68 -7.79 -3.88
N VAL A 105 -4.67 -7.01 -4.27
CA VAL A 105 -4.21 -6.82 -5.65
C VAL A 105 -2.81 -7.44 -5.77
N HIS A 106 -2.69 -8.56 -6.47
CA HIS A 106 -1.41 -9.27 -6.61
C HIS A 106 -0.57 -8.62 -7.70
N HIS A 107 0.48 -7.90 -7.30
CA HIS A 107 1.37 -7.21 -8.23
C HIS A 107 2.17 -8.22 -9.08
N ARG A 108 2.10 -8.03 -10.40
CA ARG A 108 2.88 -8.81 -11.40
C ARG A 108 3.60 -7.91 -12.39
N SER A 109 3.00 -6.77 -12.70
CA SER A 109 3.57 -5.67 -13.46
C SER A 109 2.86 -4.38 -13.05
N VAL A 110 3.51 -3.24 -13.31
CA VAL A 110 2.91 -1.93 -13.06
C VAL A 110 1.66 -1.73 -13.91
N GLU A 111 1.66 -2.12 -15.19
CA GLU A 111 0.51 -1.97 -16.08
C GLU A 111 -0.74 -2.72 -15.61
N GLU A 112 -0.61 -4.02 -15.28
CA GLU A 112 -1.72 -4.82 -14.78
C GLU A 112 -2.25 -4.24 -13.46
N THR A 113 -1.34 -3.83 -12.58
CA THR A 113 -1.72 -3.29 -11.27
C THR A 113 -2.47 -1.98 -11.38
N LEU A 114 -2.01 -1.05 -12.23
CA LEU A 114 -2.70 0.22 -12.44
C LEU A 114 -4.08 0.00 -13.07
N THR A 115 -4.22 -0.95 -14.00
CA THR A 115 -5.51 -1.33 -14.58
C THR A 115 -6.50 -1.81 -13.52
N GLU A 116 -6.05 -2.66 -12.58
CA GLU A 116 -6.88 -3.11 -11.47
C GLU A 116 -7.23 -1.97 -10.49
N LEU A 117 -6.26 -1.10 -10.19
CA LEU A 117 -6.49 0.05 -9.31
C LEU A 117 -7.49 1.04 -9.91
N ASP A 118 -7.46 1.29 -11.22
CA ASP A 118 -8.45 2.13 -11.91
C ASP A 118 -9.87 1.54 -11.83
N ALA A 119 -10.01 0.22 -11.89
CA ALA A 119 -11.30 -0.43 -11.70
C ALA A 119 -11.83 -0.30 -10.26
N LEU A 120 -10.93 -0.28 -9.26
CA LEU A 120 -11.28 -0.16 -7.84
C LEU A 120 -11.49 1.30 -7.38
N PHE A 121 -10.75 2.23 -7.98
CA PHE A 121 -10.74 3.65 -7.68
C PHE A 121 -10.93 4.48 -8.96
N PRO A 122 -12.11 4.37 -9.61
CA PRO A 122 -12.37 5.04 -10.86
C PRO A 122 -12.28 6.56 -10.68
N ASP A 123 -11.84 7.24 -11.74
CA ASP A 123 -12.11 8.67 -11.90
C ASP A 123 -13.62 8.87 -11.85
N GLY A 124 -14.09 9.63 -10.85
CA GLY A 124 -15.52 9.84 -10.59
C GLY A 124 -16.29 10.48 -11.75
#